data_AF-A0A1N5WFE9-F1
#
_entry.id   AF-A0A1N5WFE9-F1
#
_cell.length_a   1.000
_cell.length_b   1.000
_cell.length_c   1.000
_cell.angle_alpha   90.00
_cell.angle_beta   90.00
_cell.angle_gamma   90.00
#
_symmetry.space_group_name_H-M   'P 1'
#
loop_
_entity.id
_entity.type
_entity.pdbx_description
1 polymer ?
#
loop_
_entity_poly.entity_id
_entity_poly.type
_entity_poly.pdbx_seq_one_letter_code
_entity_poly.pdbx_strand_id
1 'polypeptide(L)'
;MKQKSGRRAYYHLRVKNSGRSPAFNCRIRINFHDLGGTEKFGISGKWDRGSQPFVYQRVPVKWCKDGTIKSENTETPNDFLIPISESIDLYPSDDPESFGLIVKYNDDPDCYGFSAWGYLRFGLGHRIPEWRLPQGEHFAKVTLTYSSGSTGRKFSKEFKVDNLGRELDSVEISDVKK
;
A
#
# COMPACT_ATOMS: atom_id res chain seq x y z
N MET A 1 -22.82 -4.77 7.06
CA MET A 1 -22.62 -3.44 7.70
C MET A 1 -21.92 -2.55 6.67
N LYS A 2 -22.60 -1.58 6.05
CA LYS A 2 -21.96 -0.66 5.07
C LYS A 2 -21.05 0.28 5.85
N GLN A 3 -19.73 0.12 5.74
CA GLN A 3 -18.78 1.09 6.29
C GLN A 3 -19.10 2.45 5.68
N LYS A 4 -19.31 3.49 6.51
CA LYS A 4 -19.30 4.87 6.01
C LYS A 4 -17.93 5.07 5.37
N SER A 5 -17.90 5.29 4.05
CA SER A 5 -16.69 5.67 3.33
C SER A 5 -16.25 7.04 3.83
N GLY A 6 -15.52 7.05 4.94
CA GLY A 6 -14.89 8.25 5.48
C GLY A 6 -13.82 8.72 4.49
N ARG A 7 -13.61 10.03 4.43
CA ARG A 7 -12.52 10.59 3.63
C ARG A 7 -11.19 9.98 4.09
N ARG A 8 -10.30 9.70 3.13
CA ARG A 8 -8.98 9.12 3.38
C ARG A 8 -7.94 9.77 2.50
N ALA A 9 -6.70 9.77 2.97
CA ALA A 9 -5.52 10.21 2.24
C ALA A 9 -4.50 9.08 2.19
N TYR A 10 -3.84 8.93 1.05
CA TYR A 10 -2.73 8.01 0.88
C TYR A 10 -1.45 8.82 0.86
N TYR A 11 -0.44 8.32 1.57
CA TYR A 11 0.87 8.94 1.63
C TYR A 11 1.85 8.06 0.87
N HIS A 12 2.59 8.68 -0.04
CA HIS A 12 3.41 7.98 -1.02
C HIS A 12 4.87 8.36 -0.86
N LEU A 13 5.73 7.40 -1.17
CA LEU A 13 7.14 7.64 -1.42
C LEU A 13 7.41 7.50 -2.91
N ARG A 14 8.53 8.10 -3.36
CA ARG A 14 8.92 8.16 -4.77
C ARG A 14 10.29 7.53 -4.97
N VAL A 15 10.44 6.80 -6.06
CA VAL A 15 11.68 6.13 -6.46
C VAL A 15 12.05 6.58 -7.87
N LYS A 16 13.27 7.10 -8.02
CA LYS A 16 13.84 7.46 -9.32
C LYS A 16 14.97 6.50 -9.67
N ASN A 17 14.90 5.88 -10.86
CA ASN A 17 16.05 5.18 -11.41
C ASN A 17 17.00 6.21 -12.04
N SER A 18 18.08 6.54 -11.31
CA SER A 18 19.14 7.44 -11.79
C SER A 18 20.26 6.71 -12.56
N GLY A 19 20.08 5.40 -12.82
CA GLY A 19 21.01 4.60 -13.61
C GLY A 19 20.83 4.80 -15.12
N ARG A 20 21.66 4.12 -15.91
CA ARG A 20 21.60 4.16 -17.38
C ARG A 20 20.75 3.04 -17.99
N SER A 21 20.35 2.05 -17.20
CA SER A 21 19.60 0.88 -17.65
C SER A 21 18.35 0.66 -16.80
N PRO A 22 17.30 0.01 -17.34
CA PRO A 22 16.14 -0.37 -16.55
C PRO A 22 16.50 -1.27 -15.37
N ALA A 23 15.79 -1.07 -14.26
CA ALA A 23 15.77 -1.98 -13.13
C ALA A 23 14.50 -2.82 -13.23
N PHE A 24 14.66 -4.13 -13.39
CA PHE A 24 13.56 -5.04 -13.67
C PHE A 24 13.00 -5.66 -12.38
N ASN A 25 11.71 -6.04 -12.39
CA ASN A 25 11.05 -6.75 -11.29
C ASN A 25 11.27 -6.03 -9.93
N CYS A 26 11.06 -4.72 -9.94
CA CYS A 26 11.22 -3.86 -8.77
C CYS A 26 10.09 -4.12 -7.78
N ARG A 27 10.44 -4.56 -6.58
CA ARG A 27 9.51 -4.82 -5.48
C ARG A 27 9.92 -4.04 -4.24
N ILE A 28 8.94 -3.56 -3.52
CA ILE A 28 9.13 -2.81 -2.27
C ILE A 28 8.72 -3.67 -1.08
N ARG A 29 9.58 -3.74 -0.07
CA ARG A 29 9.25 -4.22 1.27
C ARG A 29 9.30 -3.04 2.23
N ILE A 30 8.27 -2.87 3.05
CA ILE A 30 8.18 -1.83 4.06
C ILE A 30 8.10 -2.53 5.42
N ASN A 31 9.05 -2.28 6.31
CA ASN A 31 9.03 -2.75 7.69
C ASN A 31 8.87 -1.53 8.60
N PHE A 32 7.83 -1.53 9.44
CA PHE A 32 7.60 -0.50 10.43
C PHE A 32 8.16 -0.93 11.77
N HIS A 33 8.86 -0.01 12.44
CA HIS A 33 9.53 -0.21 13.71
C HIS A 33 8.96 0.73 14.76
N ASP A 34 9.02 0.30 16.03
CA ASP A 34 8.81 1.18 17.17
C ASP A 34 10.03 2.07 17.43
N LEU A 35 9.91 2.97 18.41
CA LEU A 35 10.99 3.85 18.85
C LEU A 35 12.21 3.09 19.42
N GLY A 36 12.02 1.84 19.86
CA GLY A 36 13.09 0.95 20.31
C GLY A 36 13.79 0.21 19.17
N GLY A 37 13.36 0.40 17.91
CA GLY A 37 13.88 -0.28 16.73
C GLY A 37 13.30 -1.68 16.48
N THR A 38 12.39 -2.15 17.33
CA THR A 38 11.75 -3.47 17.15
C THR A 38 10.75 -3.39 16.00
N GLU A 39 10.84 -4.35 15.07
CA GLU A 39 9.87 -4.45 13.98
C GLU A 39 8.47 -4.77 14.53
N LYS A 40 7.50 -3.89 14.25
CA LYS A 40 6.09 -4.11 14.58
C LYS A 40 5.41 -5.00 13.55
N PHE A 41 5.60 -4.69 12.27
CA PHE A 41 5.07 -5.45 11.15
C PHE A 41 5.80 -5.07 9.85
N GLY A 42 5.66 -5.92 8.83
CA GLY A 42 6.13 -5.61 7.50
C GLY A 42 5.13 -6.00 6.41
N ILE A 43 5.06 -5.17 5.39
CA ILE A 43 4.12 -5.27 4.26
C ILE A 43 4.86 -5.15 2.92
N SER A 44 4.25 -5.71 1.87
CA SER A 44 4.68 -5.45 0.49
C SER A 44 4.13 -4.10 0.04
N GLY A 45 4.98 -3.27 -0.57
CA GLY A 45 4.56 -2.00 -1.15
C GLY A 45 3.75 -2.22 -2.42
N LYS A 46 2.69 -1.43 -2.59
CA LYS A 46 1.90 -1.38 -3.82
C LYS A 46 2.33 -0.18 -4.65
N TRP A 47 2.74 -0.40 -5.89
CA TRP A 47 2.99 0.68 -6.85
C TRP A 47 1.68 1.36 -7.25
N ASP A 48 1.73 2.67 -7.44
CA ASP A 48 0.53 3.45 -7.77
C ASP A 48 0.00 3.09 -9.15
N ARG A 49 0.91 2.94 -10.11
CA ARG A 49 0.62 2.46 -11.47
C ARG A 49 0.23 0.98 -11.50
N GLY A 50 0.50 0.23 -10.43
CA GLY A 50 0.08 -1.16 -10.30
C GLY A 50 -1.44 -1.25 -10.22
N SER A 51 -2.01 -2.24 -10.92
CA SER A 51 -3.46 -2.47 -10.94
C SER A 51 -4.05 -2.48 -9.53
N GLN A 52 -5.23 -1.90 -9.37
CA GLN A 52 -6.01 -2.19 -8.17
C GLN A 52 -6.45 -3.66 -8.25
N PRO A 53 -6.33 -4.44 -7.17
CA PRO A 53 -6.62 -5.87 -7.20
C PRO A 53 -8.13 -6.14 -7.11
N PHE A 54 -8.87 -5.59 -8.06
CA PHE A 54 -10.31 -5.75 -8.20
C PHE A 54 -10.68 -6.05 -9.64
N VAL A 55 -11.76 -6.80 -9.81
CA VAL A 55 -12.43 -7.00 -11.10
C VAL A 55 -13.90 -6.65 -10.95
N TYR A 56 -14.48 -6.04 -11.98
CA TYR A 56 -15.93 -5.89 -12.06
C TYR A 56 -16.51 -7.17 -12.66
N GLN A 57 -17.27 -7.89 -11.85
CA GLN A 57 -17.94 -9.11 -12.30
C GLN A 57 -19.38 -9.16 -11.80
N ARG A 58 -20.19 -9.93 -12.52
CA ARG A 58 -21.61 -10.10 -12.23
C ARG A 58 -21.77 -11.12 -11.11
N VAL A 59 -22.02 -10.66 -9.89
CA VAL A 59 -22.17 -11.51 -8.71
C VAL A 59 -23.64 -11.69 -8.35
N PRO A 60 -24.06 -12.89 -7.90
CA PRO A 60 -25.42 -13.11 -7.44
C PRO A 60 -25.67 -12.33 -6.14
N VAL A 61 -26.73 -11.52 -6.11
CA VAL A 61 -27.08 -10.66 -4.96
C VAL A 61 -28.37 -11.10 -4.27
N LYS A 62 -29.27 -11.79 -4.96
CA LYS A 62 -30.56 -12.20 -4.40
C LYS A 62 -31.18 -13.38 -5.15
N TRP A 63 -31.70 -14.34 -4.39
CA TRP A 63 -32.60 -15.37 -4.89
C TRP A 63 -34.04 -14.83 -4.93
N CYS A 64 -34.68 -14.92 -6.09
CA CYS A 64 -36.06 -14.53 -6.29
C CYS A 64 -37.01 -15.70 -5.95
N LYS A 65 -38.28 -15.38 -5.65
CA LYS A 65 -39.29 -16.40 -5.30
C LYS A 65 -39.64 -17.34 -6.46
N ASP A 66 -39.37 -16.92 -7.69
CA ASP A 66 -39.56 -17.68 -8.92
C ASP A 66 -38.36 -18.61 -9.25
N GLY A 67 -37.38 -18.71 -8.35
CA GLY A 67 -36.17 -19.52 -8.55
C GLY A 67 -35.09 -18.84 -9.37
N THR A 68 -35.30 -17.61 -9.86
CA THR A 68 -34.26 -16.86 -10.58
C THR A 68 -33.24 -16.24 -9.62
N ILE A 69 -32.03 -16.00 -10.13
CA ILE A 69 -30.96 -15.31 -9.40
C ILE A 69 -30.80 -13.92 -9.98
N LYS A 70 -31.03 -12.89 -9.16
CA LYS A 70 -30.66 -11.52 -9.50
C LYS A 70 -29.17 -11.35 -9.27
N SER A 71 -28.47 -10.88 -10.29
CA SER A 71 -27.03 -10.59 -10.21
C SER A 71 -26.74 -9.13 -10.56
N GLU A 72 -25.74 -8.55 -9.92
CA GLU A 72 -25.32 -7.16 -10.10
C GLU A 72 -23.81 -7.10 -10.37
N ASN A 73 -23.38 -6.13 -11.18
CA ASN A 73 -21.95 -5.89 -11.39
C ASN A 73 -21.38 -5.28 -10.11
N THR A 74 -20.48 -6.02 -9.47
CA THR A 74 -19.86 -5.62 -8.21
C THR A 74 -18.35 -5.71 -8.35
N GLU A 75 -17.67 -4.73 -7.77
CA GLU A 75 -16.22 -4.77 -7.59
C GLU A 75 -15.86 -5.92 -6.65
N THR A 76 -15.19 -6.95 -7.17
CA THR A 76 -14.76 -8.11 -6.40
C THR A 76 -13.24 -8.12 -6.30
N PRO A 77 -12.66 -8.25 -5.09
CA PRO A 77 -11.23 -8.43 -4.95
C PRO A 77 -10.74 -9.64 -5.71
N ASN A 78 -9.60 -9.50 -6.38
CA ASN A 78 -8.95 -10.55 -7.13
C ASN A 78 -7.48 -10.62 -6.72
N ASP A 79 -7.13 -11.68 -6.00
CA ASP A 79 -5.80 -11.92 -5.46
C ASP A 79 -4.73 -12.16 -6.54
N PHE A 80 -5.11 -12.69 -7.71
CA PHE A 80 -4.19 -12.82 -8.86
C PHE A 80 -3.60 -11.50 -9.34
N LEU A 81 -4.27 -10.38 -9.08
CA LEU A 81 -3.79 -9.04 -9.44
C LEU A 81 -2.78 -8.47 -8.45
N ILE A 82 -2.65 -9.06 -7.25
CA ILE A 82 -1.74 -8.55 -6.22
C ILE A 82 -0.28 -8.59 -6.68
N PRO A 83 0.29 -9.72 -7.15
CA PRO A 83 1.68 -9.76 -7.60
C PRO A 83 1.99 -8.76 -8.72
N ILE A 84 1.01 -8.47 -9.58
CA ILE A 84 1.11 -7.51 -10.68
C ILE A 84 1.18 -6.08 -10.15
N SER A 85 0.49 -5.79 -9.04
CA SER A 85 0.50 -4.47 -8.41
C SER A 85 1.75 -4.19 -7.54
N GLU A 86 2.48 -5.23 -7.16
CA GLU A 86 3.66 -5.17 -6.27
C GLU A 86 5.00 -5.17 -7.04
N SER A 87 4.96 -5.39 -8.35
CA SER A 87 6.15 -5.48 -9.20
C SER A 87 6.01 -4.63 -10.46
N ILE A 88 6.96 -3.73 -10.68
CA ILE A 88 7.08 -2.98 -11.94
C ILE A 88 8.54 -2.96 -12.44
N ASP A 89 8.74 -2.57 -13.68
CA ASP A 89 10.05 -2.20 -14.17
C ASP A 89 10.24 -0.69 -14.05
N LEU A 90 11.39 -0.28 -13.50
CA LEU A 90 11.78 1.12 -13.34
C LEU A 90 12.77 1.49 -14.45
N TYR A 91 12.29 2.20 -15.46
CA TYR A 91 13.13 2.72 -16.54
C TYR A 91 13.89 3.98 -16.08
N PRO A 92 15.10 4.24 -16.60
CA PRO A 92 15.74 5.53 -16.45
C PRO A 92 14.80 6.62 -16.97
N SER A 93 14.46 7.56 -16.10
CA SER A 93 13.37 8.50 -16.31
C SER A 93 13.60 9.70 -15.41
N ASP A 94 13.21 10.89 -15.87
CA ASP A 94 13.20 12.07 -15.00
C ASP A 94 12.06 12.04 -13.99
N ASP A 95 10.95 11.41 -14.37
CA ASP A 95 9.77 11.22 -13.54
C ASP A 95 9.96 10.02 -12.61
N PRO A 96 9.85 10.20 -11.29
CA PRO A 96 9.92 9.10 -10.35
C PRO A 96 8.60 8.32 -10.31
N GLU A 97 8.71 7.02 -10.04
CA GLU A 97 7.55 6.16 -9.78
C GLU A 97 7.18 6.21 -8.30
N SER A 98 5.89 6.19 -8.00
CA SER A 98 5.39 6.28 -6.63
C SER A 98 4.76 4.98 -6.14
N PHE A 99 4.87 4.75 -4.84
CA PHE A 99 4.21 3.65 -4.15
C PHE A 99 3.64 4.15 -2.83
N GLY A 100 2.49 3.62 -2.43
CA GLY A 100 1.86 3.99 -1.18
C GLY A 100 2.58 3.38 0.03
N LEU A 101 2.78 4.19 1.06
CA LEU A 101 3.41 3.81 2.32
C LEU A 101 2.35 3.54 3.41
N ILE A 102 1.47 4.50 3.62
CA ILE A 102 0.39 4.46 4.63
C ILE A 102 -0.89 5.09 4.09
N VAL A 103 -1.97 4.86 4.80
CA VAL A 103 -3.29 5.49 4.62
C VAL A 103 -3.75 6.12 5.93
N LYS A 104 -4.28 7.33 5.85
CA LYS A 104 -4.91 8.08 6.94
C LYS A 104 -6.39 8.24 6.66
N TYR A 105 -7.22 8.09 7.69
CA TYR A 105 -8.65 8.35 7.60
C TYR A 105 -8.98 9.60 8.43
N ASN A 106 -9.96 10.37 7.97
CA ASN A 106 -10.44 11.52 8.73
C ASN A 106 -11.04 11.05 10.06
N ASP A 107 -10.82 11.82 11.12
CA ASP A 107 -11.29 11.56 12.50
C ASP A 107 -10.68 10.31 13.17
N ASP A 108 -9.73 9.64 12.52
CA ASP A 108 -9.07 8.43 13.00
C ASP A 108 -7.71 8.81 13.61
N PRO A 109 -7.45 8.58 14.91
CA PRO A 109 -6.17 8.91 15.52
C PRO A 109 -5.01 8.06 14.96
N ASP A 110 -5.32 6.90 14.41
CA ASP A 110 -4.33 5.96 13.89
C ASP A 110 -4.12 6.19 12.38
N CYS A 111 -2.99 5.74 11.85
CA CYS A 111 -2.81 5.49 10.42
C CYS A 111 -2.45 4.01 10.21
N TYR A 112 -2.49 3.55 8.96
CA TYR A 112 -2.31 2.14 8.65
C TYR A 112 -1.32 1.96 7.51
N GLY A 113 -0.48 0.93 7.60
CA GLY A 113 0.36 0.51 6.48
C GLY A 113 -0.49 0.21 5.24
N PHE A 114 -0.04 0.67 4.07
CA PHE A 114 -0.77 0.48 2.82
C PHE A 114 -0.13 -0.60 1.94
N SER A 115 -0.94 -1.59 1.56
CA SER A 115 -0.54 -2.70 0.69
C SER A 115 -1.71 -3.17 -0.16
N ALA A 116 -1.41 -3.79 -1.31
CA ALA A 116 -2.38 -4.41 -2.18
C ALA A 116 -3.18 -5.52 -1.47
N TRP A 117 -2.55 -6.25 -0.56
CA TRP A 117 -3.21 -7.23 0.30
C TRP A 117 -4.35 -6.65 1.15
N GLY A 118 -4.33 -5.33 1.41
CA GLY A 118 -5.37 -4.69 2.18
C GLY A 118 -6.73 -4.67 1.48
N TYR A 119 -6.76 -4.80 0.15
CA TYR A 119 -8.01 -4.90 -0.61
C TYR A 119 -8.75 -6.23 -0.41
N LEU A 120 -8.04 -7.29 0.01
CA LEU A 120 -8.66 -8.59 0.31
C LEU A 120 -9.31 -8.64 1.70
N ARG A 121 -9.12 -7.63 2.54
CA ARG A 121 -9.68 -7.56 3.90
C ARG A 121 -11.06 -6.91 3.87
N PHE A 122 -12.02 -7.68 3.33
CA PHE A 122 -13.41 -7.26 3.14
C PHE A 122 -13.97 -6.51 4.35
N GLY A 123 -14.57 -5.34 4.08
CA GLY A 123 -15.32 -4.57 5.07
C GLY A 123 -14.49 -3.77 6.08
N LEU A 124 -13.16 -3.92 6.10
CA LEU A 124 -12.30 -3.12 6.98
C LEU A 124 -11.85 -1.81 6.33
N GLY A 125 -11.96 -1.69 5.00
CA GLY A 125 -11.11 -0.75 4.27
C GLY A 125 -9.65 -1.10 4.55
N HIS A 126 -8.71 -0.23 4.26
CA HIS A 126 -7.30 -0.49 4.61
C HIS A 126 -7.00 -0.34 6.13
N ARG A 127 -8.02 -0.36 7.01
CA ARG A 127 -7.86 -0.31 8.47
C ARG A 127 -7.56 -1.70 9.03
N ILE A 128 -6.36 -2.19 8.79
CA ILE A 128 -5.94 -3.53 9.21
C ILE A 128 -5.26 -3.43 10.58
N PRO A 129 -5.85 -4.01 11.65
CA PRO A 129 -5.35 -3.83 13.01
C PRO A 129 -3.87 -4.20 13.19
N GLU A 130 -3.39 -5.20 12.46
CA GLU A 130 -2.00 -5.67 12.46
C GLU A 130 -1.04 -4.69 11.79
N TRP A 131 -1.55 -3.77 10.96
CA TRP A 131 -0.76 -2.75 10.24
C TRP A 131 -0.97 -1.35 10.81
N ARG A 132 -1.46 -1.28 12.05
CA ARG A 132 -1.83 -0.03 12.72
C ARG A 132 -0.62 0.69 13.27
N LEU A 133 -0.60 2.00 13.04
CA LEU A 133 0.38 2.94 13.55
C LEU A 133 -0.38 3.98 14.39
N PRO A 134 -0.34 3.85 15.73
CA PRO A 134 -0.99 4.82 16.61
C PRO A 134 -0.50 6.25 16.40
N GLN A 135 -1.18 7.24 16.97
CA GLN A 135 -0.64 8.60 17.04
C GLN A 135 0.75 8.60 17.71
N GLY A 136 1.68 9.36 17.14
CA GLY A 136 3.08 9.41 17.57
C GLY A 136 4.07 9.16 16.44
N GLU A 137 5.33 8.95 16.84
CA GLU A 137 6.47 8.76 15.97
C GLU A 137 6.73 7.28 15.67
N HIS A 138 6.99 6.95 14.40
CA HIS A 138 7.33 5.60 13.94
C HIS A 138 8.45 5.66 12.91
N PHE A 139 9.14 4.54 12.71
CA PHE A 139 10.17 4.42 11.67
C PHE A 139 9.76 3.40 10.62
N ALA A 140 9.92 3.75 9.35
CA ALA A 140 9.69 2.86 8.22
C ALA A 140 11.01 2.57 7.51
N LYS A 141 11.46 1.32 7.56
CA LYS A 141 12.56 0.83 6.73
C LYS A 141 11.98 0.31 5.42
N VAL A 142 12.29 1.02 4.33
CA VAL A 142 11.88 0.67 2.98
C VAL A 142 13.04 0.00 2.27
N THR A 143 12.79 -1.19 1.72
CA THR A 143 13.77 -1.94 0.92
C THR A 143 13.22 -2.18 -0.48
N LEU A 144 13.90 -1.64 -1.47
CA LEU A 144 13.70 -1.92 -2.89
C LEU A 144 14.58 -3.10 -3.30
N THR A 145 13.97 -4.16 -3.81
CA THR A 145 14.67 -5.28 -4.46
C THR A 145 14.42 -5.22 -5.97
N TYR A 146 15.46 -5.38 -6.77
CA TYR A 146 15.35 -5.30 -8.22
C TYR A 146 16.43 -6.15 -8.90
N SER A 147 16.21 -6.52 -10.16
CA SER A 147 17.17 -7.23 -10.98
C SER A 147 17.86 -6.29 -11.97
N SER A 148 19.18 -6.44 -12.10
CA SER A 148 19.98 -5.74 -13.12
C SER A 148 20.91 -6.77 -13.76
N GLY A 149 20.53 -7.28 -14.94
CA GLY A 149 21.18 -8.45 -15.55
C GLY A 149 20.86 -9.73 -14.76
N SER A 150 21.88 -10.55 -14.49
CA SER A 150 21.75 -11.83 -13.74
C SER A 150 21.82 -11.68 -12.22
N THR A 151 22.01 -10.46 -11.69
CA THR A 151 22.22 -10.22 -10.25
C THR A 151 21.02 -9.52 -9.61
N GLY A 152 20.54 -10.06 -8.50
CA GLY A 152 19.59 -9.39 -7.63
C GLY A 152 20.29 -8.30 -6.82
N ARG A 153 19.71 -7.09 -6.80
CA ARG A 153 20.20 -5.93 -6.07
C ARG A 153 19.18 -5.49 -5.02
N LYS A 154 19.68 -4.84 -3.97
CA LYS A 154 18.86 -4.27 -2.90
C LYS A 154 19.31 -2.86 -2.58
N PHE A 155 18.34 -1.98 -2.34
CA PHE A 155 18.54 -0.64 -1.83
C PHE A 155 17.60 -0.43 -0.65
N SER A 156 18.11 0.03 0.49
CA SER A 156 17.29 0.30 1.67
C SER A 156 17.46 1.73 2.13
N LYS A 157 16.35 2.34 2.57
CA LYS A 157 16.32 3.67 3.19
C LYS A 157 15.33 3.68 4.35
N GLU A 158 15.63 4.48 5.37
CA GLU A 158 14.79 4.63 6.55
C GLU A 158 14.13 6.01 6.55
N PHE A 159 12.85 6.02 6.92
CA PHE A 159 12.02 7.21 6.96
C PHE A 159 11.38 7.32 8.34
N LYS A 160 11.29 8.53 8.85
CA LYS A 160 10.49 8.88 10.02
C LYS A 160 9.07 9.15 9.57
N VAL A 161 8.09 8.61 10.29
CA VAL A 161 6.65 8.78 10.04
C VAL A 161 6.01 9.31 11.31
N ASP A 162 5.68 10.59 11.32
CA ASP A 162 5.06 11.27 12.45
C ASP A 162 3.55 11.37 12.23
N ASN A 163 2.76 10.58 12.95
CA ASN A 163 1.31 10.65 12.95
C ASN A 163 0.86 11.61 14.07
N LEU A 164 0.60 12.88 13.72
CA LEU A 164 0.46 13.99 14.66
C LEU A 164 -0.97 14.19 15.18
N GLY A 165 -2.00 13.64 14.52
CA GLY A 165 -3.39 13.95 14.85
C GLY A 165 -4.42 13.05 14.15
N ARG A 166 -5.65 13.56 14.04
CA ARG A 166 -6.80 12.84 13.45
C ARG A 166 -7.14 13.27 12.02
N GLU A 167 -6.59 14.41 11.59
CA GLU A 167 -6.87 15.00 10.30
C GLU A 167 -6.11 14.29 9.18
N LEU A 168 -6.58 14.49 7.94
CA LEU A 168 -6.00 13.82 6.79
C LEU A 168 -4.57 14.26 6.47
N ASP A 169 -4.18 15.48 6.85
CA ASP A 169 -2.88 16.12 6.64
C ASP A 169 -1.96 16.05 7.86
N SER A 170 -2.39 15.37 8.93
CA SER A 170 -1.63 15.28 10.18
C SER A 170 -0.53 14.22 10.15
N VAL A 171 -0.04 13.81 8.97
CA VAL A 171 1.06 12.86 8.87
C VAL A 171 2.23 13.48 8.11
N GLU A 172 3.38 13.47 8.74
CA GLU A 172 4.64 13.94 8.15
C GLU A 172 5.57 12.76 7.92
N ILE A 173 6.24 12.76 6.75
CA ILE A 173 7.23 11.74 6.40
C ILE A 173 8.53 12.44 6.04
N SER A 174 9.61 12.07 6.71
CA SER A 174 10.93 12.65 6.49
C SER A 174 12.02 11.59 6.40
N ASP A 175 13.10 11.92 5.68
CA ASP A 175 14.28 11.06 5.60
C ASP A 175 15.00 11.03 6.95
N VAL A 176 15.36 9.84 7.43
CA VAL A 176 16.33 9.71 8.51
C VAL A 176 17.71 9.96 7.88
N LYS A 177 18.22 11.19 7.98
CA LYS A 177 19.59 11.50 7.56
C LYS A 177 20.55 10.66 8.41
N LYS A 178 21.36 9.84 7.75
CA LYS A 178 22.56 9.26 8.34
C LYS A 178 23.72 10.23 8.23
#